data_AF-A0A946ITQ4-F1
#
_entry.id   AF-A0A946ITQ4-F1
#
_cell.length_a   1.000
_cell.length_b   1.000
_cell.length_c   1.000
_cell.angle_alpha   90.00
_cell.angle_beta   90.00
_cell.angle_gamma   90.00
#
_symmetry.space_group_name_H-M   'P 1'
#
loop_
_entity.id
_entity.type
_entity.pdbx_description
1 polymer ?
#
loop_
_entity_poly.entity_id
_entity_poly.type
_entity_poly.pdbx_seq_one_letter_code
_entity_poly.pdbx_strand_id
1 'polypeptide(L)'
;MFVEKNKEFSVVCYARVAENCSENGGWCDSEEEAQEWVEDECWIFSGEGWFCIECNSHYMRNLSQTRRDKGLDSLLPDGWDDNLEVGIDTVR
;
A
#
# COMPACT_ATOMS: atom_id res chain seq x y z
N MET A 1 -3.42 12.84 -1.07
CA MET A 1 -3.66 13.81 0.02
C MET A 1 -2.31 14.08 0.66
N PHE A 2 -1.87 15.33 0.62
CA PHE A 2 -0.54 15.75 1.09
C PHE A 2 -0.64 16.38 2.48
N VAL A 3 0.48 16.37 3.20
CA VAL A 3 0.71 17.18 4.39
C VAL A 3 1.86 18.14 4.13
N GLU A 4 1.75 19.38 4.61
CA GLU A 4 2.81 20.39 4.53
C GLU A 4 3.41 20.64 5.92
N LYS A 5 4.74 20.69 6.00
CA LYS A 5 5.48 21.07 7.21
C LYS A 5 6.78 21.75 6.80
N ASN A 6 7.11 22.89 7.40
CA ASN A 6 8.34 23.64 7.11
C ASN A 6 8.57 23.95 5.62
N LYS A 7 7.50 24.13 4.84
CA LYS A 7 7.49 24.30 3.37
C LYS A 7 7.89 23.05 2.56
N GLU A 8 7.94 21.90 3.21
CA GLU A 8 8.09 20.61 2.57
C GLU A 8 6.73 19.90 2.55
N PHE A 9 6.54 19.04 1.55
CA PHE A 9 5.32 18.28 1.31
C PHE A 9 5.60 16.79 1.46
N SER A 10 4.62 16.05 1.95
CA SER A 10 4.68 14.59 2.00
C SER A 10 3.32 13.97 1.68
N VAL A 11 3.30 12.84 1.00
CA VAL A 11 2.07 12.05 0.79
C VAL A 11 1.73 11.30 2.06
N VAL A 12 0.49 11.43 2.52
CA VAL A 12 -0.02 10.71 3.70
C VAL A 12 -0.54 9.34 3.28
N CYS A 13 -0.17 8.30 4.02
CA CYS A 13 -0.72 6.96 3.82
C CYS A 13 -2.22 6.95 4.12
N TYR A 14 -3.03 6.53 3.14
CA TYR A 14 -4.48 6.72 3.14
C TYR A 14 -5.20 5.99 4.28
N ALA A 15 -4.78 4.76 4.62
CA ALA A 15 -5.26 4.09 5.82
C ALA A 15 -4.12 3.43 6.57
N ARG A 16 -3.92 3.88 7.82
CA ARG A 16 -2.96 3.30 8.76
C ARG A 16 -3.55 2.04 9.39
N VAL A 17 -3.39 0.92 8.70
CA VAL A 17 -3.86 -0.40 9.16
C VAL A 17 -2.74 -1.30 9.66
N ALA A 18 -1.51 -1.07 9.21
CA ALA A 18 -0.33 -1.78 9.71
C ALA A 18 0.31 -1.03 10.89
N GLU A 19 0.83 -1.77 11.88
CA GLU A 19 1.52 -1.19 13.04
C GLU A 19 2.77 -0.40 12.64
N ASN A 20 3.49 -0.90 11.64
CA ASN A 20 4.71 -0.32 11.06
C ASN A 20 4.43 0.58 9.85
N CYS A 21 3.23 1.16 9.73
CA CYS A 21 2.91 2.13 8.69
C CYS A 21 3.87 3.34 8.74
N SER A 22 4.38 3.75 7.58
CA SER A 22 5.25 4.94 7.44
C SER A 22 4.56 6.25 7.81
N GLU A 23 3.22 6.26 7.84
CA GLU A 23 2.32 7.40 8.08
C GLU A 23 2.41 8.48 6.99
N ASN A 24 3.63 8.94 6.69
CA ASN A 24 3.97 9.88 5.63
C ASN A 24 5.08 9.28 4.75
N GLY A 25 5.14 9.69 3.48
CA GLY A 25 6.26 9.39 2.59
C GLY A 25 7.47 10.28 2.87
N GLY A 26 8.34 10.43 1.87
CA GLY A 26 9.41 11.42 1.86
C GLY A 26 8.86 12.84 2.03
N TRP A 27 9.67 13.71 2.62
CA TRP A 27 9.42 15.16 2.67
C TRP A 27 10.20 15.81 1.51
N CYS A 28 9.48 16.50 0.63
CA CYS A 28 9.98 17.02 -0.64
C CYS A 28 9.63 18.50 -0.81
N ASP A 29 10.29 19.20 -1.72
CA ASP A 29 10.11 20.64 -1.90
C ASP A 29 8.79 20.99 -2.63
N SER A 30 8.11 19.99 -3.20
CA SER A 30 6.83 20.14 -3.90
C SER A 30 5.93 18.91 -3.76
N GLU A 31 4.63 19.09 -4.02
CA GLU A 31 3.67 17.98 -4.09
C GLU A 31 3.98 17.00 -5.22
N GLU A 32 4.50 17.49 -6.36
CA GLU A 32 4.89 16.66 -7.51
C GLU A 32 6.03 15.71 -7.13
N GLU A 33 7.09 16.25 -6.53
CA GLU A 33 8.23 15.45 -6.05
C GLU A 33 7.82 14.48 -4.92
N ALA A 34 6.93 14.89 -4.02
CA ALA A 34 6.41 14.01 -2.98
C ALA A 34 5.58 12.85 -3.57
N GLN A 35 4.92 13.07 -4.70
CA GLN A 35 4.21 12.01 -5.42
C GLN A 35 5.19 11.08 -6.15
N GLU A 36 6.17 11.62 -6.88
CA GLU A 36 7.23 10.84 -7.53
C GLU A 36 7.95 9.94 -6.50
N TRP A 37 8.21 10.46 -5.30
CA TRP A 37 8.83 9.70 -4.23
C TRP A 37 8.02 8.45 -3.83
N VAL A 38 6.69 8.57 -3.68
CA VAL A 38 5.87 7.41 -3.31
C VAL A 38 5.73 6.41 -4.46
N GLU A 39 5.82 6.87 -5.70
CA GLU A 39 5.89 6.00 -6.88
C GLU A 39 7.20 5.21 -6.91
N ASP A 40 8.34 5.87 -6.67
CA ASP A 40 9.67 5.25 -6.59
C ASP A 40 9.76 4.24 -5.42
N GLU A 41 9.15 4.57 -4.27
CA GLU A 41 9.07 3.70 -3.11
C GLU A 41 7.94 2.66 -3.22
N CYS A 42 7.35 2.51 -4.41
CA CYS A 42 6.37 1.48 -4.75
C CYS A 42 5.14 1.47 -3.84
N TRP A 43 4.69 2.63 -3.37
CA TRP A 43 3.39 2.76 -2.72
C TRP A 43 2.29 2.46 -3.75
N ILE A 44 1.15 1.96 -3.27
CA ILE A 44 0.05 1.52 -4.13
C ILE A 44 -1.06 2.58 -4.15
N PHE A 45 -1.39 3.09 -5.33
CA PHE A 45 -2.52 3.99 -5.51
C PHE A 45 -3.82 3.21 -5.70
N SER A 46 -4.81 3.48 -4.84
CA SER A 46 -6.10 2.79 -4.83
C SER A 46 -7.20 3.48 -5.65
N GLY A 47 -6.91 4.63 -6.24
CA GLY A 47 -7.92 5.53 -6.81
C GLY A 47 -8.39 6.60 -5.82
N GLU A 48 -8.38 6.32 -4.52
CA GLU A 48 -8.75 7.28 -3.46
C GLU A 48 -7.53 7.85 -2.72
N GLY A 49 -6.44 7.08 -2.67
CA GLY A 49 -5.20 7.49 -2.01
C GLY A 49 -4.09 6.45 -2.12
N TRP A 50 -2.91 6.84 -1.64
CA TRP A 50 -1.70 6.02 -1.65
C TRP A 50 -1.57 5.20 -0.37
N PHE A 51 -1.16 3.94 -0.51
CA PHE A 51 -0.84 3.04 0.60
C PHE A 51 0.65 2.72 0.61
N CYS A 52 1.28 2.84 1.77
CA CYS A 52 2.61 2.25 1.94
C CYS A 52 2.54 0.73 1.80
N ILE A 53 3.67 0.11 1.44
CA ILE A 53 3.78 -1.34 1.19
C ILE A 53 3.25 -2.15 2.37
N GLU A 54 3.51 -1.72 3.61
CA GLU A 54 3.07 -2.40 4.83
C GLU A 54 1.54 -2.41 4.97
N CYS A 55 0.89 -1.27 4.73
CA CYS A 55 -0.57 -1.18 4.80
C CYS A 55 -1.22 -1.95 3.65
N ASN A 56 -0.65 -1.89 2.44
CA ASN A 56 -1.11 -2.70 1.32
C ASN A 56 -1.02 -4.21 1.63
N SER A 57 0.13 -4.67 2.15
CA SER A 57 0.33 -6.06 2.54
C SER A 57 -0.68 -6.51 3.60
N HIS A 58 -0.96 -5.65 4.60
CA HIS A 58 -1.97 -5.92 5.60
C HIS A 58 -3.38 -6.06 5.00
N TYR A 59 -3.75 -5.21 4.05
CA TYR A 59 -5.03 -5.35 3.32
C TYR A 59 -5.11 -6.65 2.53
N MET A 60 -4.05 -7.00 1.80
CA MET A 60 -4.02 -8.20 0.98
C MET A 60 -4.16 -9.47 1.83
N ARG A 61 -3.47 -9.55 2.98
CA ARG A 61 -3.63 -10.65 3.94
C ARG A 61 -5.05 -10.75 4.48
N ASN A 62 -5.67 -9.63 4.85
CA ASN A 62 -7.06 -9.62 5.33
C ASN A 62 -8.04 -10.03 4.23
N LEU A 63 -7.79 -9.64 2.97
CA LEU A 63 -8.60 -10.05 1.83
C LEU A 63 -8.49 -11.56 1.60
N SER A 64 -7.29 -12.13 1.65
CA SER A 64 -7.07 -13.58 1.60
C SER A 64 -7.85 -14.28 2.70
N GLN A 65 -7.73 -13.83 3.95
CA GLN A 65 -8.45 -14.44 5.07
C GLN A 65 -9.97 -14.37 4.88
N THR A 66 -10.49 -13.22 4.44
CA THR A 66 -11.92 -13.04 4.20
C THR A 66 -12.45 -13.99 3.11
N ARG A 67 -11.63 -14.30 2.10
CA ARG A 67 -12.01 -15.27 1.04
C ARG A 67 -12.09 -16.68 1.59
N ARG A 68 -11.09 -17.10 2.37
CA ARG A 68 -11.07 -18.38 3.09
C ARG A 68 -12.31 -18.54 3.95
N ASP A 69 -12.60 -17.54 4.77
CA ASP A 69 -13.74 -17.55 5.70
C ASP A 69 -15.09 -17.63 4.97
N LYS A 70 -15.16 -17.12 3.73
CA LYS A 70 -16.35 -17.18 2.86
C LYS A 70 -16.39 -18.42 1.96
N GLY A 71 -15.39 -19.30 2.02
CA GLY A 71 -15.30 -20.48 1.15
C GLY A 71 -15.14 -20.13 -0.33
N LEU A 72 -14.52 -18.99 -0.65
CA LEU A 72 -14.36 -18.50 -2.01
C LEU A 72 -13.03 -18.93 -2.66
N ASP A 73 -12.17 -19.67 -1.95
CA ASP A 73 -10.87 -20.12 -2.47
C ASP A 73 -11.00 -20.94 -3.75
N SER A 74 -12.07 -21.73 -3.87
CA SER A 74 -12.34 -22.54 -5.07
C SER A 74 -12.67 -21.73 -6.33
N LEU A 75 -12.86 -20.41 -6.21
CA LEU A 75 -13.07 -19.51 -7.36
C LEU A 75 -11.75 -18.97 -7.93
N LEU A 76 -10.62 -19.22 -7.26
CA LEU A 76 -9.31 -18.82 -7.74
C LEU A 76 -8.74 -19.90 -8.66
N PRO A 77 -8.11 -19.54 -9.79
CA PRO A 77 -7.27 -20.46 -10.54
C PRO A 77 -6.18 -21.02 -9.63
N ASP A 78 -5.85 -22.31 -9.79
CA ASP A 78 -4.77 -22.97 -9.05
C ASP A 78 -3.48 -22.11 -9.13
N GLY A 79 -2.93 -21.73 -7.96
CA GLY A 79 -1.69 -20.96 -7.85
C GLY A 79 -1.85 -19.44 -7.67
N TRP A 80 -3.06 -18.91 -7.48
CA TRP A 80 -3.27 -17.48 -7.17
C TRP A 80 -3.32 -17.15 -5.67
N ASP A 81 -3.37 -18.15 -4.79
CA ASP A 81 -3.35 -17.96 -3.33
C ASP A 81 -2.03 -17.31 -2.87
N ASP A 82 -0.89 -17.74 -3.43
CA ASP A 82 0.43 -17.23 -3.06
C ASP A 82 0.59 -15.73 -3.37
N ASN A 83 -0.08 -15.23 -4.42
CA ASN A 83 0.01 -13.84 -4.87
C ASN A 83 -0.71 -12.84 -3.95
N LEU A 84 -1.66 -13.30 -3.12
CA LEU A 84 -2.34 -12.41 -2.16
C LEU A 84 -1.73 -12.47 -0.75
N GLU A 85 -1.03 -13.53 -0.39
CA GLU A 85 -0.38 -13.63 0.93
C GLU A 85 0.94 -12.86 1.01
N VAL A 86 1.69 -12.83 -0.09
CA VAL A 86 3.05 -12.25 -0.14
C VAL A 86 3.04 -10.76 -0.54
N GLY A 87 2.00 -10.32 -1.25
CA GLY A 87 2.01 -9.00 -1.92
C GLY A 87 2.86 -9.01 -3.19
N ILE A 88 3.05 -7.84 -3.82
CA ILE A 88 3.96 -7.70 -4.98
C ILE A 88 5.39 -7.83 -4.45
N ASP A 89 6.07 -8.93 -4.81
CA ASP A 89 7.50 -9.09 -4.54
C ASP A 89 8.31 -8.19 -5.50
N THR A 90 8.87 -7.10 -4.97
CA THR A 90 9.64 -6.12 -5.75
C THR A 90 11.14 -6.44 -5.80
N VAL A 91 11.60 -7.53 -5.18
CA VAL A 91 13.01 -7.90 -5.15
C VAL A 91 13.34 -8.82 -6.33
N ARG A 92 14.20 -8.33 -7.25
CA ARG A 92 14.85 -9.16 -8.26
C ARG A 92 16.36 -8.92 -8.28
#